data_AF-A0A819NE44-F1
#
_entry.id   AF-A0A819NE44-F1
#
_cell.length_a   1.000
_cell.length_b   1.000
_cell.length_c   1.000
_cell.angle_alpha   90.00
_cell.angle_beta   90.00
_cell.angle_gamma   90.00
#
_symmetry.space_group_name_H-M   'P 1'
#
loop_
_entity.id
_entity.type
_entity.pdbx_description
1 polymer ?
#
loop_
_entity_poly.entity_id
_entity_poly.type
_entity_poly.pdbx_seq_one_letter_code
_entity_poly.pdbx_strand_id
1 'polypeptide(L)'
;MLFLHRIFGYRGVILFSWLARVFDRSDERSNLSSPFTTSSSSQSQSQSHIHEIRAQSATYYQVLIDTRDIPFIRTQTEAVTFFGNQGRDRNLYAIPGLDYVAHDDVMPYTSTERTPIEHELFDKFFIHDSEANIQVPNFVPSEHLKSWQIRHHLWLELSDVSKDITHHIRVTVIPFYIGSRLTQDINLHWWRYSIRIENLNPDEPVTLRERHWRIFSLSGTLETVRGKGVVGQEPRLSKEYPAFQYSSHVSLTAKNGHMWGTFKMEKDDGTFIEVRIPAFNLE
;
A
#
# COMPACT_ATOMS: atom_id res chain seq x y z
N MET A 1 20.44 2.55 0.07
CA MET A 1 20.58 1.15 0.54
C MET A 1 19.93 0.23 -0.49
N LEU A 2 20.60 -0.85 -0.88
CA LEU A 2 20.01 -1.89 -1.74
C LEU A 2 19.27 -2.91 -0.89
N PHE A 3 18.22 -3.52 -1.43
CA PHE A 3 17.46 -4.55 -0.76
C PHE A 3 16.77 -5.53 -1.72
N LEU A 4 16.49 -6.72 -1.23
CA LEU A 4 15.52 -7.64 -1.83
C LEU A 4 14.19 -7.50 -1.10
N HIS A 5 13.08 -7.42 -1.83
CA HIS A 5 11.76 -7.43 -1.21
C HIS A 5 11.45 -8.81 -0.66
N ARG A 6 11.23 -8.95 0.64
CA ARG A 6 11.03 -10.25 1.32
C ARG A 6 9.93 -11.10 0.72
N ILE A 7 8.81 -10.48 0.35
CA ILE A 7 7.63 -11.17 -0.20
C ILE A 7 7.72 -11.36 -1.72
N PHE A 8 7.97 -10.27 -2.46
CA PHE A 8 7.93 -10.27 -3.93
C PHE A 8 9.27 -10.59 -4.62
N GLY A 9 10.36 -10.69 -3.86
CA GLY A 9 11.67 -11.14 -4.35
C GLY A 9 12.43 -10.19 -5.26
N TYR A 10 11.90 -9.00 -5.55
CA TYR A 10 12.55 -8.04 -6.45
C TYR A 10 13.72 -7.31 -5.79
N ARG A 11 14.69 -6.89 -6.61
CA ARG A 11 15.76 -5.96 -6.22
C ARG A 11 15.24 -4.53 -6.22
N GLY A 12 15.66 -3.76 -5.23
CA GLY A 12 15.37 -2.35 -5.20
C GLY A 12 16.40 -1.52 -4.47
N VAL A 13 16.25 -0.21 -4.59
CA VAL A 13 17.03 0.78 -3.84
C VAL A 13 16.09 1.72 -3.08
N ILE A 14 16.41 1.96 -1.82
CA ILE A 14 15.67 2.90 -0.98
C ILE A 14 16.06 4.34 -1.34
N LEU A 15 15.05 5.18 -1.55
CA LEU A 15 15.18 6.62 -1.77
C LEU A 15 15.15 7.37 -0.43
N PHE A 16 14.08 7.19 0.36
CA PHE A 16 13.90 7.81 1.67
C PHE A 16 12.87 7.07 2.53
N SER A 17 12.94 7.31 3.83
CA SER A 17 12.02 6.77 4.83
C SER A 17 10.85 7.69 5.13
N TRP A 18 9.72 7.10 5.48
CA TRP A 18 8.50 7.73 5.97
C TRP A 18 8.09 7.09 7.29
N LEU A 19 7.51 7.89 8.18
CA LEU A 19 6.84 7.39 9.38
C LEU A 19 5.34 7.38 9.11
N ALA A 20 4.78 6.18 9.00
CA ALA A 20 3.37 5.96 8.75
C ALA A 20 2.63 5.66 10.06
N ARG A 21 1.39 6.11 10.17
CA ARG A 21 0.44 5.63 11.18
C ARG A 21 -0.22 4.36 10.67
N VAL A 22 -0.02 3.26 11.36
CA VAL A 22 -0.58 1.95 11.03
C VAL A 22 -1.77 1.66 11.92
N PHE A 23 -2.93 1.50 11.31
CA PHE A 23 -4.17 1.08 11.95
C PHE A 23 -4.37 -0.42 11.72
N ASP A 24 -3.95 -1.24 12.68
CA ASP A 24 -4.11 -2.69 12.60
C ASP A 24 -5.39 -3.13 13.34
N ARG A 25 -6.37 -3.64 12.59
CA ARG A 25 -7.67 -4.11 13.12
C ARG A 25 -7.65 -5.58 13.53
N SER A 26 -6.53 -6.28 13.31
CA SER A 26 -6.36 -7.69 13.68
C SER A 26 -6.30 -7.87 15.20
N ASP A 27 -5.64 -6.93 15.89
CA ASP A 27 -5.35 -6.99 17.33
C ASP A 27 -6.60 -6.82 18.22
N GLU A 28 -7.63 -6.12 17.74
CA GLU A 28 -8.87 -5.96 18.50
C GLU A 28 -9.58 -7.32 18.71
N ARG A 29 -9.46 -8.23 17.74
CA ARG A 29 -10.15 -9.52 17.77
C ARG A 29 -9.42 -10.58 18.57
N SER A 30 -8.08 -10.55 18.62
CA SER A 30 -7.34 -11.39 19.57
C SER A 30 -7.70 -11.03 21.02
N ASN A 31 -7.97 -9.75 21.30
CA ASN A 31 -8.37 -9.33 22.64
C ASN A 31 -9.83 -9.71 22.98
N LEU A 32 -10.73 -9.73 22.00
CA LEU A 32 -12.12 -10.18 22.16
C LEU A 32 -12.29 -11.71 22.31
N SER A 33 -11.24 -12.50 22.04
CA SER A 33 -11.27 -13.97 22.14
C SER A 33 -10.70 -14.52 23.46
N SER A 34 -10.42 -13.65 24.44
CA SER A 34 -10.13 -14.08 25.81
C SER A 34 -11.41 -14.61 26.48
N PRO A 35 -11.42 -15.78 27.14
CA PRO A 35 -12.62 -16.29 27.78
C PRO A 35 -13.03 -15.35 28.90
N PHE A 36 -14.25 -14.80 28.79
CA PHE A 36 -14.92 -14.11 29.88
C PHE A 36 -14.99 -15.03 31.12
N THR A 37 -14.17 -14.74 32.13
CA THR A 37 -14.39 -15.26 33.48
C THR A 37 -15.67 -14.63 34.00
N THR A 38 -16.68 -15.47 34.22
CA THR A 38 -18.00 -15.06 34.68
C THR A 38 -17.90 -14.65 36.15
N SER A 39 -17.91 -13.35 36.45
CA SER A 39 -18.30 -12.85 37.77
C SER A 39 -19.54 -11.98 37.59
N SER A 40 -20.65 -12.51 38.10
CA SER A 40 -21.95 -11.87 38.16
C SER A 40 -21.91 -10.62 39.04
N SER A 41 -22.23 -9.46 38.45
CA SER A 41 -22.96 -8.40 39.14
C SER A 41 -23.60 -7.45 38.12
N SER A 42 -24.90 -7.34 38.24
CA SER A 42 -25.79 -6.40 37.55
C SER A 42 -25.35 -4.95 37.69
N GLN A 43 -25.26 -4.23 36.56
CA GLN A 43 -25.88 -2.90 36.39
C GLN A 43 -25.82 -2.47 34.93
N SER A 44 -26.98 -2.04 34.44
CA SER A 44 -27.24 -1.45 33.14
C SER A 44 -26.49 -0.13 32.96
N GLN A 45 -25.66 -0.04 31.91
CA GLN A 45 -25.36 1.19 31.18
C GLN A 45 -24.88 0.81 29.78
N SER A 46 -25.73 1.04 28.79
CA SER A 46 -25.40 1.00 27.37
C SER A 46 -24.51 2.21 27.03
N GLN A 47 -23.20 2.08 27.25
CA GLN A 47 -22.21 2.92 26.59
C GLN A 47 -21.65 2.11 25.43
N SER A 48 -21.90 2.57 24.20
CA SER A 48 -21.18 2.10 23.03
C SER A 48 -19.72 2.49 23.19
N HIS A 49 -18.92 1.60 23.79
CA HIS A 49 -17.47 1.67 23.73
C HIS A 49 -17.06 1.49 22.26
N ILE A 50 -17.00 2.60 21.53
CA ILE A 50 -16.21 2.67 20.30
C ILE A 50 -14.77 2.51 20.78
N HIS A 51 -14.21 1.32 20.61
CA HIS A 51 -12.78 1.13 20.79
C HIS A 51 -12.10 1.91 19.65
N GLU A 52 -11.40 2.99 20.00
CA GLU A 52 -10.59 3.71 19.03
C GLU A 52 -9.38 2.83 18.69
N ILE A 53 -9.26 2.42 17.43
CA ILE A 53 -8.10 1.69 16.92
C ILE A 53 -6.88 2.59 17.13
N ARG A 54 -5.97 2.19 18.02
CA ARG A 54 -4.74 2.94 18.29
C ARG A 54 -3.78 2.78 17.12
N ALA A 55 -3.45 3.89 16.47
CA ALA A 55 -2.42 3.92 15.45
C ALA A 55 -1.03 3.62 16.07
N GLN A 56 -0.26 2.75 15.42
CA GLN A 56 1.13 2.51 15.73
C GLN A 56 2.02 3.13 14.66
N SER A 57 3.08 3.83 15.05
CA SER A 57 4.04 4.38 14.08
C SER A 57 4.93 3.27 13.52
N ALA A 58 5.01 3.14 12.20
CA ALA A 58 5.91 2.20 11.53
C ALA A 58 6.68 2.88 10.41
N THR A 59 7.90 2.42 10.16
CA THR A 59 8.74 2.93 9.07
C THR A 59 8.38 2.27 7.75
N TYR A 60 8.13 3.10 6.75
CA TYR A 60 8.00 2.72 5.35
C TYR A 60 9.08 3.39 4.53
N TYR A 61 9.37 2.86 3.36
CA TYR A 61 10.38 3.38 2.45
C TYR A 61 9.77 3.61 1.09
N GLN A 62 10.08 4.75 0.48
CA GLN A 62 9.91 4.88 -0.96
C GLN A 62 11.13 4.28 -1.66
N VAL A 63 10.88 3.46 -2.67
CA VAL A 63 11.91 2.66 -3.34
C VAL A 63 11.79 2.74 -4.85
N LEU A 64 12.90 2.47 -5.54
CA LEU A 64 12.89 2.10 -6.95
C LEU A 64 13.09 0.60 -7.08
N ILE A 65 12.25 -0.02 -7.91
CA ILE A 65 12.33 -1.42 -8.32
C ILE A 65 13.27 -1.53 -9.52
N ASP A 66 14.11 -2.56 -9.53
CA ASP A 66 14.90 -2.93 -10.70
C ASP A 66 13.99 -3.38 -11.86
N THR A 67 14.10 -2.73 -13.01
CA THR A 67 13.20 -2.98 -14.15
C THR A 67 13.30 -4.39 -14.70
N ARG A 68 14.43 -5.08 -14.51
CA ARG A 68 14.63 -6.47 -14.93
C ARG A 68 13.74 -7.44 -14.16
N ASP A 69 13.34 -7.08 -12.96
CA ASP A 69 12.52 -7.94 -12.10
C ASP A 69 11.02 -7.75 -12.37
N ILE A 70 10.59 -6.57 -12.86
CA ILE A 70 9.18 -6.21 -13.09
C ILE A 70 8.35 -7.31 -13.78
N PRO A 71 8.80 -7.97 -14.86
CA PRO A 71 8.02 -9.02 -15.53
C PRO A 71 7.71 -10.24 -14.65
N PHE A 72 8.48 -10.45 -13.58
CA PHE A 72 8.36 -11.61 -12.69
C PHE A 72 7.64 -11.28 -11.39
N ILE A 73 7.47 -9.99 -11.09
CA ILE A 73 6.78 -9.54 -9.89
C ILE A 73 5.27 -9.69 -10.14
N ARG A 74 4.58 -10.51 -9.33
CA ARG A 74 3.11 -10.60 -9.35
C ARG A 74 2.43 -9.42 -8.65
N THR A 75 2.90 -8.23 -8.98
CA THR A 75 2.25 -6.98 -8.60
C THR A 75 1.91 -6.25 -9.88
N GLN A 76 0.72 -5.66 -9.96
CA GLN A 76 0.49 -4.67 -11.00
C GLN A 76 1.28 -3.41 -10.62
N THR A 77 2.53 -3.33 -11.08
CA THR A 77 3.41 -2.16 -10.92
C THR A 77 2.93 -1.04 -11.85
N GLU A 78 1.68 -0.60 -11.67
CA GLU A 78 1.28 0.67 -12.27
C GLU A 78 2.21 1.76 -11.74
N ALA A 79 2.66 2.62 -12.65
CA ALA A 79 3.49 3.75 -12.30
C ALA A 79 2.80 4.58 -11.21
N VAL A 80 3.57 5.07 -10.22
CA VAL A 80 3.00 5.94 -9.19
C VAL A 80 2.60 7.26 -9.84
N THR A 81 1.30 7.55 -9.80
CA THR A 81 0.73 8.75 -10.43
C THR A 81 0.42 9.87 -9.44
N PHE A 82 0.70 11.11 -9.84
CA PHE A 82 0.35 12.33 -9.10
C PHE A 82 0.18 13.52 -10.07
N PHE A 83 -0.58 14.55 -9.67
CA PHE A 83 -0.66 15.79 -10.44
C PHE A 83 0.51 16.73 -10.07
N GLY A 84 1.18 17.29 -11.07
CA GLY A 84 2.27 18.25 -10.82
C GLY A 84 1.77 19.61 -10.33
N ASN A 85 2.63 20.30 -9.59
CA ASN A 85 2.33 21.59 -8.96
C ASN A 85 2.87 22.81 -9.73
N GLN A 86 3.07 22.72 -11.05
CA GLN A 86 3.50 23.88 -11.84
C GLN A 86 2.27 24.59 -12.40
N GLY A 87 2.14 25.90 -12.13
CA GLY A 87 0.98 26.72 -12.47
C GLY A 87 0.39 26.44 -13.86
N ARG A 88 -0.94 26.41 -13.94
CA ARG A 88 -1.77 26.02 -15.12
C ARG A 88 -1.54 24.62 -15.69
N ASP A 89 -0.41 23.96 -15.43
CA ASP A 89 -0.06 22.66 -16.01
C ASP A 89 -0.39 21.53 -15.04
N ARG A 90 -1.64 21.07 -15.09
CA ARG A 90 -2.16 20.00 -14.22
C ARG A 90 -1.76 18.61 -14.71
N ASN A 91 -0.63 18.44 -15.39
CA ASN A 91 -0.25 17.17 -16.03
C ASN A 91 -0.16 16.03 -15.01
N LEU A 92 -0.58 14.84 -15.45
CA LEU A 92 -0.47 13.61 -14.68
C LEU A 92 0.95 13.09 -14.87
N TYR A 93 1.74 13.08 -13.81
CA TYR A 93 3.05 12.46 -13.78
C TYR A 93 2.88 11.00 -13.39
N ALA A 94 3.69 10.14 -13.99
CA ALA A 94 3.74 8.72 -13.70
C ALA A 94 5.21 8.35 -13.53
N ILE A 95 5.55 7.70 -12.41
CA ILE A 95 6.91 7.21 -12.17
C ILE A 95 6.86 5.68 -12.17
N PRO A 96 7.21 5.04 -13.31
CA PRO A 96 7.37 3.60 -13.37
C PRO A 96 8.41 3.14 -12.35
N GLY A 97 8.23 1.94 -11.80
CA GLY A 97 9.19 1.33 -10.87
C GLY A 97 9.26 1.97 -9.48
N LEU A 98 8.46 3.01 -9.18
CA LEU A 98 8.37 3.55 -7.82
C LEU A 98 7.41 2.69 -6.97
N ASP A 99 7.80 2.35 -5.74
CA ASP A 99 6.96 1.59 -4.81
C ASP A 99 7.14 2.06 -3.36
N TYR A 100 6.28 1.59 -2.46
CA TYR A 100 6.32 1.84 -1.02
C TYR A 100 6.42 0.52 -0.24
N VAL A 101 7.50 0.36 0.52
CA VAL A 101 7.85 -0.91 1.16
C VAL A 101 7.90 -0.73 2.68
N ALA A 102 7.25 -1.62 3.43
CA ALA A 102 7.34 -1.63 4.89
C ALA A 102 8.74 -2.06 5.34
N HIS A 103 9.21 -1.56 6.49
CA HIS A 103 10.54 -1.92 6.99
C HIS A 103 10.77 -3.44 7.09
N ASP A 104 9.77 -4.19 7.54
CA ASP A 104 9.88 -5.64 7.68
C ASP A 104 10.05 -6.38 6.35
N ASP A 105 9.70 -5.75 5.23
CA ASP A 105 9.80 -6.34 3.89
C ASP A 105 11.14 -6.04 3.20
N VAL A 106 12.01 -5.28 3.85
CA VAL A 106 13.35 -4.96 3.35
C VAL A 106 14.33 -6.03 3.80
N MET A 107 14.96 -6.74 2.86
CA MET A 107 16.13 -7.58 3.12
C MET A 107 17.38 -6.88 2.57
N PRO A 108 18.15 -6.16 3.40
CA PRO A 108 19.30 -5.40 2.94
C PRO A 108 20.38 -6.29 2.31
N TYR A 109 21.01 -5.81 1.24
CA TYR A 109 22.21 -6.43 0.68
C TYR A 109 23.19 -5.37 0.18
N THR A 110 24.41 -5.82 -0.14
CA THR A 110 25.49 -4.99 -0.67
C THR A 110 25.93 -5.50 -2.05
N SER A 111 26.34 -4.58 -2.93
CA SER A 111 26.86 -4.91 -4.26
C SER A 111 28.07 -4.06 -4.57
N THR A 112 29.03 -4.66 -5.30
CA THR A 112 30.20 -3.97 -5.86
C THR A 112 29.98 -3.51 -7.30
N GLU A 113 28.82 -3.83 -7.89
CA GLU A 113 28.46 -3.37 -9.23
C GLU A 113 28.34 -1.85 -9.26
N ARG A 114 28.82 -1.23 -10.34
CA ARG A 114 28.70 0.22 -10.54
C ARG A 114 27.25 0.67 -10.70
N THR A 115 26.43 -0.18 -11.31
CA THR A 115 25.01 0.04 -11.60
C THR A 115 24.21 -1.17 -11.08
N PRO A 116 24.02 -1.30 -9.76
CA PRO A 116 23.41 -2.48 -9.16
C PRO A 116 21.90 -2.59 -9.42
N ILE A 117 21.25 -1.49 -9.81
CA ILE A 117 19.83 -1.40 -10.13
C ILE A 117 19.68 -0.83 -11.53
N GLU A 118 18.95 -1.54 -12.40
CA GLU A 118 18.56 -1.02 -13.71
C GLU A 118 17.29 -0.19 -13.57
N HIS A 119 17.42 1.15 -13.64
CA HIS A 119 16.28 2.07 -13.60
C HIS A 119 16.66 3.45 -14.15
N GLU A 120 15.78 4.10 -14.93
CA GLU A 120 16.05 5.40 -15.59
C GLU A 120 16.40 6.55 -14.62
N LEU A 121 15.93 6.44 -13.37
CA LEU A 121 16.17 7.42 -12.30
C LEU A 121 17.40 7.10 -11.44
N PHE A 122 17.99 5.90 -11.55
CA PHE A 122 19.08 5.49 -10.66
C PHE A 122 20.28 6.43 -10.76
N ASP A 123 20.82 6.63 -11.96
CA ASP A 123 21.98 7.50 -12.20
C ASP A 123 21.67 9.00 -12.00
N LYS A 124 20.40 9.39 -11.95
CA LYS A 124 19.98 10.76 -11.61
C LYS A 124 19.96 10.98 -10.10
N PHE A 125 19.59 9.95 -9.34
CA PHE A 125 19.39 10.03 -7.89
C PHE A 125 20.60 9.61 -7.08
N PHE A 126 21.52 8.84 -7.65
CA PHE A 126 22.70 8.35 -6.96
C PHE A 126 23.98 8.67 -7.73
N ILE A 127 25.03 9.03 -6.99
CA ILE A 127 26.36 9.27 -7.53
C ILE A 127 27.30 8.24 -6.91
N HIS A 128 28.20 7.69 -7.73
CA HIS A 128 29.22 6.77 -7.23
C HIS A 128 30.22 7.53 -6.36
N ASP A 129 30.44 7.04 -5.14
CA ASP A 129 31.45 7.59 -4.25
C ASP A 129 32.82 7.00 -4.65
N SER A 130 33.65 7.80 -5.32
CA SER A 130 35.00 7.40 -5.74
C SER A 130 36.03 7.41 -4.62
N GLU A 131 35.72 8.01 -3.46
CA GLU A 131 36.64 8.15 -2.33
C GLU A 131 36.45 7.02 -1.30
N ALA A 132 35.27 6.39 -1.26
CA ALA A 132 34.97 5.24 -0.43
C ALA A 132 35.57 3.92 -0.98
N ASN A 133 36.90 3.81 -1.04
CA ASN A 133 37.59 2.61 -1.54
C ASN A 133 37.36 1.32 -0.72
N ILE A 134 36.60 1.37 0.40
CA ILE A 134 36.41 0.23 1.31
C ILE A 134 34.96 0.10 1.84
N GLN A 135 34.06 1.08 1.62
CA GLN A 135 32.77 1.12 2.33
C GLN A 135 31.58 0.95 1.38
N VAL A 136 31.01 -0.25 1.37
CA VAL A 136 29.77 -0.56 0.64
C VAL A 136 28.58 -0.07 1.47
N PRO A 137 27.61 0.69 0.90
CA PRO A 137 27.38 0.96 -0.51
C PRO A 137 28.23 2.09 -1.10
N ASN A 138 28.77 1.87 -2.29
CA ASN A 138 29.64 2.81 -3.04
C ASN A 138 28.85 3.92 -3.77
N PHE A 139 27.65 4.24 -3.31
CA PHE A 139 26.81 5.26 -3.93
C PHE A 139 26.11 6.10 -2.87
N VAL A 140 26.05 7.40 -3.13
CA VAL A 140 25.47 8.40 -2.23
C VAL A 140 24.32 9.13 -2.92
N PRO A 141 23.29 9.57 -2.17
CA PRO A 141 22.24 10.43 -2.68
C PRO A 141 22.79 11.67 -3.38
N SER A 142 22.32 11.95 -4.60
CA SER A 142 22.64 13.18 -5.31
C SER A 142 21.86 14.37 -4.75
N GLU A 143 22.33 15.59 -5.03
CA GLU A 143 21.54 16.82 -4.76
C GLU A 143 20.23 16.85 -5.56
N HIS A 144 20.18 16.15 -6.68
CA HIS A 144 18.95 16.00 -7.46
C HIS A 144 17.91 15.17 -6.71
N LEU A 145 18.29 14.08 -6.03
CA LEU A 145 17.36 13.29 -5.21
C LEU A 145 16.80 14.14 -4.06
N LYS A 146 17.64 14.91 -3.36
CA LYS A 146 17.20 15.80 -2.28
C LYS A 146 16.21 16.86 -2.79
N SER A 147 16.55 17.51 -3.91
CA SER A 147 15.66 18.49 -4.55
C SER A 147 14.35 17.87 -5.03
N TRP A 148 14.42 16.63 -5.52
CA TRP A 148 13.25 15.87 -5.95
C TRP A 148 12.35 15.52 -4.76
N GLN A 149 12.92 15.07 -3.64
CA GLN A 149 12.19 14.79 -2.40
C GLN A 149 11.44 16.04 -1.92
N ILE A 150 12.12 17.18 -1.80
CA ILE A 150 11.49 18.45 -1.33
C ILE A 150 10.31 18.85 -2.22
N ARG A 151 10.44 18.70 -3.55
CA ARG A 151 9.38 19.10 -4.49
C ARG A 151 8.14 18.20 -4.46
N HIS A 152 8.31 16.92 -4.17
CA HIS A 152 7.23 15.93 -4.26
C HIS A 152 6.77 15.41 -2.90
N HIS A 153 7.39 15.87 -1.80
CA HIS A 153 7.14 15.37 -0.44
C HIS A 153 5.65 15.31 -0.10
N LEU A 154 4.91 16.39 -0.33
CA LEU A 154 3.48 16.49 0.02
C LEU A 154 2.59 15.49 -0.72
N TRP A 155 2.93 15.11 -1.95
CA TRP A 155 2.09 14.26 -2.82
C TRP A 155 2.49 12.79 -2.78
N LEU A 156 3.70 12.52 -2.30
CA LEU A 156 4.23 11.19 -2.09
C LEU A 156 4.23 10.80 -0.61
N GLU A 157 3.64 11.64 0.23
CA GLU A 157 3.53 11.39 1.66
C GLU A 157 2.68 10.14 1.88
N LEU A 158 3.27 9.20 2.60
CA LEU A 158 2.59 8.03 3.10
C LEU A 158 2.28 8.30 4.57
N SER A 159 1.07 8.76 4.83
CA SER A 159 0.65 9.13 6.19
C SER A 159 0.00 7.95 6.92
N ASP A 160 -0.92 7.25 6.27
CA ASP A 160 -1.75 6.22 6.90
C ASP A 160 -1.70 4.88 6.18
N VAL A 161 -1.70 3.81 6.97
CA VAL A 161 -1.79 2.43 6.50
C VAL A 161 -2.86 1.72 7.31
N SER A 162 -3.79 1.07 6.63
CA SER A 162 -4.83 0.27 7.28
C SER A 162 -4.61 -1.21 7.02
N LYS A 163 -4.68 -2.03 8.08
CA LYS A 163 -4.48 -3.49 8.01
C LYS A 163 -5.63 -4.23 8.69
N ASP A 164 -6.00 -5.36 8.14
CA ASP A 164 -6.93 -6.31 8.78
C ASP A 164 -6.59 -7.73 8.36
N ILE A 165 -6.91 -8.70 9.23
CA ILE A 165 -6.75 -10.12 8.97
C ILE A 165 -8.12 -10.80 9.13
N THR A 166 -8.53 -11.54 8.11
CA THR A 166 -9.73 -12.39 8.12
C THR A 166 -9.44 -13.70 7.41
N HIS A 167 -9.81 -14.82 8.01
CA HIS A 167 -9.57 -16.16 7.44
C HIS A 167 -8.11 -16.38 7.02
N HIS A 168 -7.15 -15.93 7.84
CA HIS A 168 -5.70 -15.96 7.55
C HIS A 168 -5.28 -15.17 6.31
N ILE A 169 -6.16 -14.36 5.74
CA ILE A 169 -5.82 -13.43 4.66
C ILE A 169 -5.64 -12.04 5.25
N ARG A 170 -4.45 -11.49 5.11
CA ARG A 170 -4.12 -10.12 5.48
C ARG A 170 -4.38 -9.19 4.30
N VAL A 171 -5.09 -8.10 4.54
CA VAL A 171 -5.26 -7.00 3.59
C VAL A 171 -4.60 -5.76 4.17
N THR A 172 -3.63 -5.20 3.45
CA THR A 172 -2.98 -3.92 3.76
C THR A 172 -3.37 -2.89 2.71
N VAL A 173 -3.81 -1.71 3.13
CA VAL A 173 -4.24 -0.62 2.26
C VAL A 173 -3.46 0.65 2.56
N ILE A 174 -2.97 1.30 1.52
CA ILE A 174 -2.25 2.58 1.59
C ILE A 174 -2.86 3.56 0.60
N PRO A 175 -3.63 4.56 1.05
CA PRO A 175 -4.14 5.62 0.19
C PRO A 175 -3.09 6.71 -0.07
N PHE A 176 -3.15 7.32 -1.24
CA PHE A 176 -2.31 8.43 -1.68
C PHE A 176 -3.17 9.45 -2.40
N TYR A 177 -3.12 10.70 -1.95
CA TYR A 177 -3.80 11.78 -2.65
C TYR A 177 -3.01 12.21 -3.88
N ILE A 178 -3.68 12.23 -5.05
CA ILE A 178 -3.07 12.58 -6.34
C ILE A 178 -3.23 14.07 -6.62
N GLY A 179 -4.30 14.67 -6.11
CA GLY A 179 -4.70 16.05 -6.36
C GLY A 179 -6.12 16.16 -6.93
N SER A 180 -6.50 17.38 -7.34
CA SER A 180 -7.85 17.65 -7.88
C SER A 180 -7.82 18.30 -9.25
N ARG A 181 -8.88 18.03 -10.04
CA ARG A 181 -9.10 18.64 -11.35
C ARG A 181 -10.56 19.08 -11.50
N LEU A 182 -10.74 20.29 -12.02
CA LEU A 182 -12.04 20.77 -12.45
C LEU A 182 -12.42 20.08 -13.77
N THR A 183 -13.54 19.37 -13.77
CA THR A 183 -14.11 18.67 -14.93
C THR A 183 -15.58 19.03 -15.02
N GLN A 184 -16.03 19.62 -16.13
CA GLN A 184 -17.45 20.00 -16.31
C GLN A 184 -18.01 20.81 -15.12
N ASP A 185 -17.29 21.83 -14.66
CA ASP A 185 -17.62 22.68 -13.50
C ASP A 185 -17.69 21.96 -12.14
N ILE A 186 -17.30 20.69 -12.06
CA ILE A 186 -17.21 19.90 -10.82
C ILE A 186 -15.73 19.70 -10.48
N ASN A 187 -15.34 20.03 -9.24
CA ASN A 187 -13.98 19.76 -8.78
C ASN A 187 -13.87 18.31 -8.30
N LEU A 188 -13.21 17.47 -9.08
CA LEU A 188 -12.97 16.07 -8.74
C LEU A 188 -11.62 15.92 -8.04
N HIS A 189 -11.65 15.28 -6.89
CA HIS A 189 -10.48 14.90 -6.10
C HIS A 189 -10.12 13.44 -6.39
N TRP A 190 -8.85 13.14 -6.59
CA TRP A 190 -8.37 11.82 -7.00
C TRP A 190 -7.43 11.22 -5.96
N TRP A 191 -7.63 9.94 -5.68
CA TRP A 191 -6.73 9.14 -4.86
C TRP A 191 -6.31 7.89 -5.63
N ARG A 192 -5.08 7.46 -5.39
CA ARG A 192 -4.59 6.12 -5.70
C ARG A 192 -4.55 5.37 -4.39
N TYR A 193 -4.83 4.08 -4.41
CA TYR A 193 -4.59 3.21 -3.27
C TYR A 193 -3.75 2.02 -3.71
N SER A 194 -2.80 1.61 -2.87
CA SER A 194 -2.09 0.34 -2.99
C SER A 194 -2.75 -0.66 -2.05
N ILE A 195 -3.12 -1.82 -2.57
CA ILE A 195 -3.68 -2.92 -1.79
C ILE A 195 -2.78 -4.13 -1.94
N ARG A 196 -2.33 -4.64 -0.80
CA ARG A 196 -1.61 -5.90 -0.69
C ARG A 196 -2.47 -6.93 0.00
N ILE A 197 -2.56 -8.11 -0.61
CA ILE A 197 -3.32 -9.25 -0.13
C ILE A 197 -2.34 -10.40 0.10
N GLU A 198 -2.26 -10.91 1.32
CA GLU A 198 -1.31 -11.96 1.71
C GLU A 198 -2.07 -13.13 2.32
N ASN A 199 -1.78 -14.34 1.86
CA ASN A 199 -2.24 -15.57 2.50
C ASN A 199 -1.20 -16.00 3.55
N LEU A 200 -1.62 -15.98 4.82
CA LEU A 200 -0.80 -16.35 5.96
C LEU A 200 -0.88 -17.86 6.28
N ASN A 201 -1.75 -18.61 5.59
CA ASN A 201 -1.84 -20.06 5.69
C ASN A 201 -1.41 -20.71 4.36
N PRO A 202 -0.15 -21.17 4.24
CA PRO A 202 0.36 -21.74 2.99
C PRO A 202 -0.33 -23.05 2.58
N ASP A 203 -1.02 -23.73 3.51
CA ASP A 203 -1.66 -25.02 3.28
C ASP A 203 -3.11 -24.88 2.78
N GLU A 204 -3.70 -23.67 2.83
CA GLU A 204 -5.04 -23.37 2.32
C GLU A 204 -4.98 -22.30 1.23
N PRO A 205 -4.75 -22.68 -0.04
CA PRO A 205 -4.79 -21.74 -1.15
C PRO A 205 -6.18 -21.15 -1.37
N VAL A 206 -6.21 -19.89 -1.80
CA VAL A 206 -7.46 -19.17 -2.10
C VAL A 206 -7.33 -18.39 -3.40
N THR A 207 -8.43 -18.25 -4.15
CA THR A 207 -8.49 -17.44 -5.37
C THR A 207 -9.46 -16.28 -5.18
N LEU A 208 -9.00 -15.05 -5.43
CA LEU A 208 -9.86 -13.87 -5.39
C LEU A 208 -10.80 -13.88 -6.60
N ARG A 209 -12.12 -13.87 -6.35
CA ARG A 209 -13.16 -13.92 -7.39
C ARG A 209 -13.90 -12.61 -7.59
N GLU A 210 -14.25 -11.94 -6.51
CA GLU A 210 -15.05 -10.72 -6.59
C GLU A 210 -14.54 -9.68 -5.59
N ARG A 211 -14.74 -8.41 -5.93
CA ARG A 211 -14.57 -7.27 -5.03
C ARG A 211 -15.90 -6.57 -4.82
N HIS A 212 -16.13 -6.09 -3.61
CA HIS A 212 -17.27 -5.29 -3.24
C HIS A 212 -16.80 -4.09 -2.40
N TRP A 213 -16.86 -2.91 -2.99
CA TRP A 213 -16.46 -1.64 -2.39
C TRP A 213 -17.68 -0.85 -1.94
N ARG A 214 -17.52 -0.16 -0.81
CA ARG A 214 -18.40 0.90 -0.32
C ARG A 214 -17.56 2.15 -0.17
N ILE A 215 -18.00 3.22 -0.82
CA ILE A 215 -17.28 4.47 -0.93
C ILE A 215 -18.21 5.56 -0.42
N PHE A 216 -17.87 6.14 0.72
CA PHE A 216 -18.65 7.21 1.33
C PHE A 216 -17.92 8.54 1.14
N SER A 217 -18.53 9.45 0.40
CA SER A 217 -18.09 10.83 0.28
C SER A 217 -18.68 11.66 1.43
N LEU A 218 -17.90 12.59 2.00
CA LEU A 218 -18.41 13.51 3.04
C LEU A 218 -19.49 14.49 2.52
N SER A 219 -19.77 14.51 1.21
CA SER A 219 -20.98 15.13 0.65
C SER A 219 -22.28 14.40 1.03
N GLY A 220 -22.20 13.23 1.67
CA GLY A 220 -23.34 12.37 2.02
C GLY A 220 -23.65 11.27 0.99
N THR A 221 -22.82 11.14 -0.05
CA THR A 221 -23.02 10.15 -1.12
C THR A 221 -22.37 8.82 -0.75
N LEU A 222 -23.13 7.72 -0.79
CA LEU A 222 -22.63 6.36 -0.66
C LEU A 222 -22.69 5.64 -2.02
N GLU A 223 -21.54 5.31 -2.57
CA GLU A 223 -21.41 4.51 -3.78
C GLU A 223 -21.04 3.07 -3.43
N THR A 224 -21.51 2.12 -4.23
CA THR A 224 -21.18 0.70 -4.09
C THR A 224 -20.71 0.16 -5.42
N VAL A 225 -19.54 -0.46 -5.44
CA VAL A 225 -18.96 -1.04 -6.64
C VAL A 225 -18.77 -2.53 -6.43
N ARG A 226 -19.37 -3.35 -7.30
CA ARG A 226 -19.15 -4.80 -7.34
C ARG A 226 -18.55 -5.19 -8.66
N GLY A 227 -17.61 -6.12 -8.65
CA GLY A 227 -17.00 -6.58 -9.89
C GLY A 227 -16.17 -7.84 -9.72
N LYS A 228 -15.97 -8.54 -10.83
CA LYS A 228 -15.10 -9.71 -10.90
C LYS A 228 -13.64 -9.31 -10.76
N GLY A 229 -12.89 -10.06 -9.96
CA GLY A 229 -11.47 -9.91 -9.73
C GLY A 229 -11.07 -8.55 -9.16
N VAL A 230 -9.79 -8.23 -9.29
CA VAL A 230 -9.19 -6.91 -9.07
C VAL A 230 -8.35 -6.58 -10.28
N VAL A 231 -8.45 -5.36 -10.82
CA VAL A 231 -7.63 -4.90 -11.96
C VAL A 231 -7.57 -5.87 -13.15
N GLY A 232 -8.68 -6.55 -13.43
CA GLY A 232 -8.80 -7.55 -14.51
C GLY A 232 -8.22 -8.93 -14.19
N GLN A 233 -7.75 -9.17 -12.96
CA GLN A 233 -7.11 -10.40 -12.51
C GLN A 233 -7.89 -11.09 -11.38
N GLU A 234 -7.80 -12.41 -11.32
CA GLU A 234 -8.31 -13.25 -10.23
C GLU A 234 -7.12 -13.99 -9.59
N PRO A 235 -6.31 -13.30 -8.75
CA PRO A 235 -5.09 -13.88 -8.22
C PRO A 235 -5.39 -15.08 -7.31
N ARG A 236 -4.67 -16.18 -7.55
CA ARG A 236 -4.59 -17.32 -6.62
C ARG A 236 -3.41 -17.12 -5.68
N LEU A 237 -3.69 -17.11 -4.38
CA LEU A 237 -2.72 -17.02 -3.31
C LEU A 237 -2.40 -18.43 -2.79
N SER A 238 -1.18 -18.90 -3.04
CA SER A 238 -0.69 -20.23 -2.66
C SER A 238 0.65 -20.13 -1.95
N LYS A 239 1.23 -21.27 -1.56
CA LYS A 239 2.58 -21.30 -0.99
C LYS A 239 3.64 -20.69 -1.92
N GLU A 240 3.55 -20.94 -3.21
CA GLU A 240 4.47 -20.42 -4.23
C GLU A 240 4.26 -18.93 -4.49
N TYR A 241 3.01 -18.47 -4.36
CA TYR A 241 2.61 -17.08 -4.58
C TYR A 241 1.77 -16.60 -3.39
N PRO A 242 2.38 -16.34 -2.23
CA PRO A 242 1.64 -16.09 -1.00
C PRO A 242 1.01 -14.70 -0.96
N ALA A 243 1.37 -13.80 -1.88
CA ALA A 243 0.86 -12.45 -1.91
C ALA A 243 0.60 -11.92 -3.32
N PHE A 244 -0.29 -10.95 -3.39
CA PHE A 244 -0.60 -10.16 -4.58
C PHE A 244 -0.75 -8.69 -4.18
N GLN A 245 -0.17 -7.77 -4.95
CA GLN A 245 -0.33 -6.33 -4.72
C GLN A 245 -0.75 -5.62 -6.01
N TYR A 246 -1.66 -4.67 -5.88
CA TYR A 246 -2.12 -3.87 -7.01
C TYR A 246 -2.38 -2.43 -6.57
N SER A 247 -2.32 -1.52 -7.54
CA SER A 247 -2.79 -0.15 -7.37
C SER A 247 -4.05 0.07 -8.20
N SER A 248 -4.93 0.96 -7.72
CA SER A 248 -6.08 1.45 -8.48
C SER A 248 -6.45 2.83 -7.95
N HIS A 249 -7.41 3.48 -8.60
CA HIS A 249 -7.78 4.87 -8.34
C HIS A 249 -9.25 5.00 -7.96
N VAL A 250 -9.58 6.11 -7.30
CA VAL A 250 -10.95 6.55 -7.00
C VAL A 250 -11.00 8.06 -7.13
N SER A 251 -12.15 8.59 -7.53
CA SER A 251 -12.41 10.02 -7.55
C SER A 251 -13.65 10.36 -6.72
N LEU A 252 -13.60 11.45 -5.96
CA LEU A 252 -14.74 12.00 -5.23
C LEU A 252 -15.00 13.45 -5.62
N THR A 253 -16.24 13.89 -5.49
CA THR A 253 -16.63 15.31 -5.61
C THR A 253 -16.38 16.10 -4.32
N ALA A 254 -16.01 15.42 -3.23
CA ALA A 254 -15.63 16.01 -1.95
C ALA A 254 -14.13 15.84 -1.69
N LYS A 255 -13.58 16.70 -0.83
CA LYS A 255 -12.18 16.64 -0.40
C LYS A 255 -11.86 15.43 0.47
N ASN A 256 -12.87 14.87 1.14
CA ASN A 256 -12.68 13.81 2.10
C ASN A 256 -13.69 12.67 1.84
N GLY A 257 -13.29 11.45 2.18
CA GLY A 257 -14.16 10.28 2.12
C GLY A 257 -13.63 9.10 2.93
N HIS A 258 -14.42 8.03 2.97
CA HIS A 258 -14.04 6.76 3.58
C HIS A 258 -14.35 5.63 2.61
N MET A 259 -13.43 4.68 2.51
CA MET A 259 -13.60 3.48 1.69
C MET A 259 -13.41 2.23 2.53
N TRP A 260 -14.25 1.22 2.28
CA TRP A 260 -14.12 -0.11 2.86
C TRP A 260 -14.80 -1.13 1.96
N GLY A 261 -14.62 -2.42 2.23
CA GLY A 261 -15.22 -3.43 1.38
C GLY A 261 -14.92 -4.84 1.80
N THR A 262 -15.20 -5.76 0.87
CA THR A 262 -14.88 -7.17 0.99
C THR A 262 -14.36 -7.73 -0.33
N PHE A 263 -13.46 -8.70 -0.24
CA PHE A 263 -13.15 -9.63 -1.30
C PHE A 263 -13.90 -10.93 -1.06
N LYS A 264 -14.50 -11.49 -2.10
CA LYS A 264 -15.00 -12.86 -2.09
C LYS A 264 -13.90 -13.74 -2.65
N MET A 265 -13.43 -14.69 -1.84
CA MET A 265 -12.39 -15.64 -2.23
C MET A 265 -12.95 -17.05 -2.23
N GLU A 266 -12.51 -17.85 -3.20
CA GLU A 266 -12.84 -19.26 -3.35
C GLU A 266 -11.68 -20.12 -2.86
N LYS A 267 -11.97 -21.11 -2.02
CA LYS A 267 -11.02 -22.15 -1.60
C LYS A 267 -10.94 -23.27 -2.63
N ASP A 268 -9.90 -24.11 -2.56
CA ASP A 268 -9.75 -25.26 -3.47
C ASP A 268 -10.89 -26.30 -3.35
N ASP A 269 -11.61 -26.33 -2.22
CA ASP A 269 -12.80 -27.18 -2.02
C ASP A 269 -14.10 -26.60 -2.64
N GLY A 270 -14.02 -25.44 -3.29
CA GLY A 270 -15.14 -24.74 -3.92
C GLY A 270 -15.97 -23.89 -2.95
N THR A 271 -15.64 -23.87 -1.65
CA THR A 271 -16.32 -22.99 -0.69
C THR A 271 -15.83 -21.55 -0.82
N PHE A 272 -16.68 -20.60 -0.39
CA PHE A 272 -16.36 -19.17 -0.43
C PHE A 272 -16.17 -18.60 0.97
N ILE A 273 -15.21 -17.70 1.09
CA ILE A 273 -14.97 -16.87 2.27
C ILE A 273 -15.05 -15.39 1.88
N GLU A 274 -15.46 -14.56 2.85
CA GLU A 274 -15.42 -13.11 2.71
C GLU A 274 -14.23 -12.53 3.49
N VAL A 275 -13.30 -11.93 2.76
CA VAL A 275 -12.12 -11.26 3.32
C VAL A 275 -12.39 -9.77 3.42
N ARG A 276 -12.22 -9.18 4.60
CA ARG A 276 -12.51 -7.76 4.81
C ARG A 276 -11.39 -6.89 4.28
N ILE A 277 -11.78 -5.77 3.68
CA ILE A 277 -10.89 -4.66 3.40
C ILE A 277 -11.10 -3.64 4.53
N PRO A 278 -10.09 -3.32 5.34
CA PRO A 278 -10.24 -2.37 6.44
C PRO A 278 -10.73 -1.02 5.91
N ALA A 279 -11.52 -0.31 6.72
CA ALA A 279 -11.89 1.05 6.35
C ALA A 279 -10.66 1.96 6.44
N PHE A 280 -10.46 2.79 5.42
CA PHE A 280 -9.40 3.78 5.34
C PHE A 280 -9.96 5.12 4.88
N ASN A 281 -9.26 6.19 5.28
CA ASN A 281 -9.65 7.55 4.95
C ASN A 281 -9.06 7.98 3.62
N LEU A 282 -9.78 8.85 2.93
CA LEU A 282 -9.34 9.61 1.79
C LEU A 282 -9.31 11.07 2.25
N GLU A 283 -8.11 11.60 2.46
CA GLU A 283 -7.84 12.96 2.94
C GLU A 283 -6.88 13.69 1.99
#